data_AF-A0A7S4JIS8-F1
#
_entry.id   AF-A0A7S4JIS8-F1
#
_cell.length_a   1.000
_cell.length_b   1.000
_cell.length_c   1.000
_cell.angle_alpha   90.00
_cell.angle_beta   90.00
_cell.angle_gamma   90.00
#
_symmetry.space_group_name_H-M   'P 1'
#
loop_
_entity.id
_entity.type
_entity.pdbx_description
1 polymer ?
#
loop_
_entity_poly.entity_id
_entity_poly.type
_entity_poly.pdbx_seq_one_letter_code
_entity_poly.pdbx_strand_id
1 'polypeptide(L)'
;MIDTATFTCSFGADSKKSKSSVQTEDVLISEDLQRCLSKADWGALIDLLDSLGDSADSKLSSDSAMNFGLCTGSNIVHAICAYDAPIEIVRTILEVCPGMTSERDCFDQTPLHVAVKRASVGTSPACIRALLSQYPAAACMQDRNGMTPLMLACGNMRRVEFSGWSRQRSSYTDSLVATIRVLALSAPRAIVIEDENGRTAVEHALFSGVPESGFLLLQRVSRDVRSKAWQNKAGNEARLE
;
A
#
# COMPACT_ATOMS: atom_id res chain seq x y z
N MET A 1 -24.81 -34.57 65.73
CA MET A 1 -25.09 -33.30 66.41
C MET A 1 -24.09 -32.28 65.90
N ILE A 2 -24.59 -31.47 64.97
CA ILE A 2 -24.11 -30.19 64.45
C ILE A 2 -23.19 -29.39 65.38
N ASP A 3 -21.94 -29.18 64.94
CA ASP A 3 -21.09 -28.10 65.44
C ASP A 3 -21.16 -26.91 64.47
N THR A 4 -21.74 -25.83 64.96
CA THR A 4 -21.85 -24.52 64.32
C THR A 4 -20.60 -23.71 64.62
N ALA A 5 -19.67 -23.62 63.67
CA ALA A 5 -18.56 -22.67 63.73
C ALA A 5 -18.96 -21.36 63.05
N THR A 6 -19.02 -20.30 63.86
CA THR A 6 -19.31 -18.92 63.53
C THR A 6 -18.31 -18.33 62.53
N PHE A 7 -18.86 -17.75 61.47
CA PHE A 7 -18.15 -17.01 60.43
C PHE A 7 -17.83 -15.60 60.93
N THR A 8 -16.57 -15.31 61.25
CA THR A 8 -16.10 -13.93 61.48
C THR A 8 -15.26 -13.48 60.29
N CYS A 9 -15.74 -12.42 59.66
CA CYS A 9 -15.18 -11.78 58.47
C CYS A 9 -13.88 -11.03 58.82
N SER A 10 -12.78 -11.39 58.15
CA SER A 10 -11.56 -10.58 58.14
C SER A 10 -11.37 -10.00 56.74
N PHE A 11 -11.55 -8.69 56.67
CA PHE A 11 -11.32 -7.85 55.50
C PHE A 11 -9.81 -7.84 55.20
N GLY A 12 -9.39 -8.60 54.20
CA GLY A 12 -8.03 -8.58 53.66
C GLY A 12 -8.06 -8.05 52.24
N ALA A 13 -7.77 -6.76 52.09
CA ALA A 13 -7.51 -6.15 50.81
C ALA A 13 -6.20 -6.72 50.26
N ASP A 14 -6.22 -7.30 49.06
CA ASP A 14 -5.02 -7.34 48.23
C ASP A 14 -5.38 -7.25 46.76
N SER A 15 -5.19 -6.04 46.25
CA SER A 15 -5.25 -5.69 44.85
C SER A 15 -3.94 -6.12 44.19
N LYS A 16 -3.99 -7.08 43.27
CA LYS A 16 -2.95 -7.23 42.24
C LYS A 16 -3.58 -7.09 40.86
N LYS A 17 -3.72 -5.84 40.42
CA LYS A 17 -3.78 -5.50 38.99
C LYS A 17 -2.37 -5.71 38.42
N SER A 18 -2.19 -6.75 37.62
CA SER A 18 -1.05 -6.88 36.70
C SER A 18 -1.58 -6.81 35.26
N LYS A 19 -2.05 -5.64 34.85
CA LYS A 19 -2.41 -5.28 33.46
C LYS A 19 -2.28 -3.75 33.32
N SER A 20 -1.07 -3.23 33.08
CA SER A 20 -0.91 -1.83 32.67
C SER A 20 0.46 -1.44 32.07
N SER A 21 1.48 -2.31 32.04
CA SER A 21 2.82 -1.91 31.55
C SER A 21 3.06 -2.14 30.05
N VAL A 22 2.34 -3.07 29.42
CA VAL A 22 2.52 -3.36 27.98
C VAL A 22 1.85 -2.29 27.10
N GLN A 23 0.73 -1.73 27.56
CA GLN A 23 -0.03 -0.74 26.76
C GLN A 23 0.62 0.65 26.68
N THR A 24 1.62 0.96 27.51
CA THR A 24 2.22 2.31 27.55
C THR A 24 3.37 2.47 26.57
N GLU A 25 4.18 1.44 26.34
CA GLU A 25 5.32 1.52 25.41
C GLU A 25 4.85 1.51 23.95
N ASP A 26 3.87 0.67 23.61
CA ASP A 26 3.34 0.56 22.24
C ASP A 26 2.63 1.86 21.79
N VAL A 27 1.90 2.51 22.70
CA VAL A 27 1.24 3.80 22.43
C VAL A 27 2.26 4.91 22.17
N LEU A 28 3.37 4.93 22.93
CA LEU A 28 4.45 5.91 22.72
C LEU A 28 5.14 5.71 21.37
N ILE A 29 5.38 4.46 20.96
CA ILE A 29 5.96 4.15 19.65
C ILE A 29 5.05 4.64 18.52
N SER A 30 3.73 4.41 18.61
CA SER A 30 2.78 4.88 17.59
C SER A 30 2.76 6.42 17.50
N GLU A 31 2.79 7.14 18.64
CA GLU A 31 2.82 8.61 18.64
C GLU A 31 4.13 9.16 18.07
N ASP A 32 5.27 8.54 18.40
CA ASP A 32 6.58 8.94 17.91
C ASP A 32 6.70 8.71 16.39
N LEU A 33 6.26 7.55 15.90
CA LEU A 33 6.19 7.26 14.46
C LEU A 33 5.30 8.25 13.73
N GLN A 34 4.09 8.52 14.24
CA GLN A 34 3.17 9.49 13.65
C GLN A 34 3.79 10.89 13.63
N ARG A 35 4.50 11.28 14.69
CA ARG A 35 5.19 12.57 14.77
C ARG A 35 6.29 12.68 13.72
N CYS A 36 7.13 11.66 13.55
CA CYS A 36 8.18 11.61 12.53
C CYS A 36 7.58 11.73 11.11
N LEU A 37 6.54 10.96 10.81
CA LEU A 37 5.87 10.97 9.51
C LEU A 37 5.21 12.31 9.19
N SER A 38 4.48 12.89 10.15
CA SER A 38 3.79 14.17 9.96
C SER A 38 4.75 15.34 9.71
N LYS A 39 5.96 15.27 10.25
CA LYS A 39 7.03 16.26 10.05
C LYS A 39 7.97 15.92 8.88
N ALA A 40 7.77 14.78 8.23
CA ALA A 40 8.70 14.21 7.25
C ALA A 40 10.15 14.11 7.80
N ASP A 41 10.29 13.81 9.09
CA ASP A 41 11.58 13.62 9.75
C ASP A 41 12.02 12.16 9.62
N TRP A 42 12.61 11.86 8.46
CA TRP A 42 13.03 10.50 8.10
C TRP A 42 14.26 10.03 8.86
N GLY A 43 15.08 10.95 9.36
CA GLY A 43 16.25 10.62 10.17
C GLY A 43 15.83 10.07 11.53
N ALA A 44 14.98 10.80 12.23
CA ALA A 44 14.41 10.34 13.51
C ALA A 44 13.59 9.05 13.34
N LEU A 45 12.93 8.87 12.19
CA LEU A 45 12.23 7.62 11.88
C LEU A 45 13.20 6.43 11.82
N ILE A 46 14.35 6.56 11.15
CA ILE A 46 15.34 5.50 11.06
C ILE A 46 15.95 5.23 12.44
N ASP A 47 16.33 6.26 13.19
CA ASP A 47 16.88 6.10 14.54
C ASP A 47 15.90 5.34 15.46
N LEU A 48 14.59 5.62 15.32
CA LEU A 48 13.55 4.90 16.04
C LEU A 48 13.46 3.44 15.61
N LEU A 49 13.51 3.15 14.30
CA LEU A 49 13.49 1.76 13.80
C LEU A 49 14.75 0.99 14.24
N ASP A 50 15.92 1.62 14.21
CA ASP A 50 17.17 1.03 14.70
C ASP A 50 17.09 0.73 16.20
N SER A 51 16.42 1.59 16.99
CA SER A 51 16.19 1.35 18.42
C SER A 51 15.27 0.16 18.71
N LEU A 52 14.38 -0.18 17.77
CA LEU A 52 13.52 -1.37 17.86
C LEU A 52 14.28 -2.66 17.52
N GLY A 53 15.41 -2.55 16.81
CA GLY A 53 16.29 -3.65 16.42
C GLY A 53 15.59 -4.72 15.58
N ASP A 54 16.09 -5.96 15.67
CA ASP A 54 15.58 -7.11 14.88
C ASP A 54 14.10 -7.46 15.14
N SER A 55 13.50 -6.92 16.20
CA SER A 55 12.08 -7.13 16.52
C SER A 55 11.14 -6.12 15.87
N ALA A 56 11.66 -5.17 15.09
CA ALA A 56 10.86 -4.10 14.46
C ALA A 56 9.68 -4.65 13.65
N ASP A 57 9.91 -5.66 12.79
CA ASP A 57 8.85 -6.28 11.96
C ASP A 57 7.72 -6.85 12.82
N SER A 58 8.06 -7.62 13.85
CA SER A 58 7.08 -8.22 14.76
C SER A 58 6.28 -7.18 15.57
N LYS A 59 6.95 -6.13 16.06
CA LYS A 59 6.31 -5.07 16.86
C LYS A 59 5.37 -4.23 16.00
N LEU A 60 5.80 -3.88 14.79
CA LEU A 60 5.03 -3.07 13.86
C LEU A 60 3.87 -3.84 13.20
N SER A 61 3.99 -5.16 13.02
CA SER A 61 2.95 -6.00 12.38
C SER A 61 1.91 -6.50 13.40
N SER A 62 2.31 -6.72 14.66
CA SER A 62 1.40 -7.20 15.71
C SER A 62 0.38 -6.16 16.21
N ASP A 63 0.63 -4.87 15.95
CA ASP A 63 -0.18 -3.80 16.51
C ASP A 63 -1.20 -3.25 15.50
N SER A 64 -2.39 -3.85 15.52
CA SER A 64 -3.59 -3.37 14.82
C SER A 64 -4.04 -1.95 15.22
N ALA A 65 -3.40 -1.31 16.21
CA ALA A 65 -3.72 0.03 16.68
C ALA A 65 -2.77 1.14 16.17
N MET A 66 -1.74 0.80 15.37
CA MET A 66 -0.84 1.81 14.78
C MET A 66 -1.64 2.84 13.97
N ASN A 67 -1.68 4.07 14.46
CA ASN A 67 -2.45 5.15 13.85
C ASN A 67 -1.52 6.14 13.16
N PHE A 68 -1.27 5.91 11.87
CA PHE A 68 -0.46 6.82 11.04
C PHE A 68 -1.24 8.05 10.53
N GLY A 69 -2.42 8.35 11.10
CA GLY A 69 -3.35 9.33 10.53
C GLY A 69 -3.90 8.91 9.17
N LEU A 70 -3.85 7.61 8.88
CA LEU A 70 -4.32 6.96 7.66
C LEU A 70 -5.52 6.08 7.96
N CYS A 71 -5.96 5.34 6.93
CA CYS A 71 -6.97 4.32 7.03
C CYS A 71 -6.59 3.28 8.09
N THR A 72 -7.55 2.79 8.87
CA THR A 72 -7.31 1.71 9.84
C THR A 72 -6.68 0.49 9.15
N GLY A 73 -5.71 -0.17 9.78
CA GLY A 73 -4.96 -1.28 9.17
C GLY A 73 -3.83 -0.86 8.22
N SER A 74 -3.56 0.44 8.08
CA SER A 74 -2.34 0.90 7.40
C SER A 74 -1.11 0.58 8.24
N ASN A 75 -0.10 -0.03 7.63
CA ASN A 75 1.21 -0.25 8.25
C ASN A 75 2.21 0.88 7.91
N ILE A 76 3.45 0.75 8.38
CA ILE A 76 4.52 1.74 8.14
C ILE A 76 4.82 1.95 6.65
N VAL A 77 4.70 0.89 5.82
CA VAL A 77 4.94 0.96 4.37
C VAL A 77 3.84 1.76 3.68
N HIS A 78 2.58 1.61 4.11
CA HIS A 78 1.49 2.50 3.66
C HIS A 78 1.79 3.95 4.04
N ALA A 79 2.30 4.18 5.25
CA ALA A 79 2.60 5.51 5.76
C ALA A 79 3.68 6.23 4.94
N ILE A 80 4.84 5.61 4.74
CA ILE A 80 5.91 6.23 3.95
C ILE A 80 5.51 6.49 2.50
N CYS A 81 4.63 5.67 1.93
CA CYS A 81 4.05 5.91 0.61
C CYS A 81 3.07 7.08 0.61
N ALA A 82 2.28 7.24 1.69
CA ALA A 82 1.30 8.31 1.82
C ALA A 82 1.94 9.68 2.05
N TYR A 83 3.06 9.71 2.78
CA TYR A 83 3.83 10.92 3.15
C TYR A 83 4.98 11.23 2.17
N ASP A 84 5.06 10.53 1.04
CA ASP A 84 6.05 10.75 -0.03
C ASP A 84 7.52 10.66 0.43
N ALA A 85 7.85 9.58 1.14
CA ALA A 85 9.19 9.36 1.64
C ALA A 85 10.25 9.28 0.51
N PRO A 86 11.48 9.78 0.74
CA PRO A 86 12.59 9.61 -0.17
C PRO A 86 12.84 8.13 -0.48
N ILE A 87 13.33 7.85 -1.70
CA ILE A 87 13.52 6.47 -2.17
C ILE A 87 14.52 5.69 -1.31
N GLU A 88 15.53 6.37 -0.75
CA GLU A 88 16.50 5.78 0.16
C GLU A 88 15.80 5.24 1.41
N ILE A 89 14.92 6.05 2.01
CA ILE A 89 14.14 5.69 3.19
C ILE A 89 13.18 4.54 2.88
N VAL A 90 12.51 4.60 1.73
CA VAL A 90 11.64 3.52 1.28
C VAL A 90 12.41 2.22 1.17
N ARG A 91 13.60 2.21 0.57
CA ARG A 91 14.42 1.00 0.46
C ARG A 91 14.82 0.46 1.83
N THR A 92 15.31 1.31 2.73
CA THR A 92 15.69 0.90 4.08
C THR A 92 14.52 0.26 4.82
N ILE A 93 13.33 0.87 4.80
CA ILE A 93 12.17 0.31 5.49
C ILE A 93 11.69 -0.99 4.84
N LEU A 94 11.79 -1.12 3.52
CA LEU A 94 11.47 -2.36 2.82
C LEU A 94 12.45 -3.50 3.15
N GLU A 95 13.70 -3.18 3.46
CA GLU A 95 14.71 -4.15 3.92
C GLU A 95 14.44 -4.60 5.36
N VAL A 96 14.01 -3.68 6.24
CA VAL A 96 13.70 -3.98 7.63
C VAL A 96 12.36 -4.71 7.78
N CYS A 97 11.34 -4.34 7.00
CA CYS A 97 9.96 -4.84 7.12
C CYS A 97 9.41 -5.37 5.78
N PRO A 98 10.00 -6.42 5.17
CA PRO A 98 9.57 -6.91 3.86
C PRO A 98 8.15 -7.48 3.85
N GLY A 99 7.71 -8.13 4.94
CA GLY A 99 6.39 -8.79 5.02
C GLY A 99 5.21 -7.81 4.88
N MET A 100 5.39 -6.58 5.36
CA MET A 100 4.37 -5.52 5.35
C MET A 100 4.02 -5.01 3.96
N THR A 101 4.82 -5.32 2.94
CA THR A 101 4.54 -4.94 1.55
C THR A 101 3.31 -5.63 0.96
N SER A 102 2.92 -6.76 1.54
CA SER A 102 1.80 -7.59 1.08
C SER A 102 0.49 -7.35 1.84
N GLU A 103 0.58 -6.69 2.99
CA GLU A 103 -0.56 -6.38 3.85
C GLU A 103 -1.51 -5.37 3.19
N ARG A 104 -2.76 -5.38 3.65
CA ARG A 104 -3.82 -4.53 3.15
C ARG A 104 -4.42 -3.68 4.26
N ASP A 105 -4.71 -2.42 3.94
CA ASP A 105 -5.47 -1.54 4.81
C ASP A 105 -6.99 -1.88 4.80
N CYS A 106 -7.81 -1.12 5.53
CA CYS A 106 -9.27 -1.32 5.58
C CYS A 106 -10.02 -1.04 4.26
N PHE A 107 -9.33 -0.55 3.24
CA PHE A 107 -9.84 -0.40 1.87
C PHE A 107 -9.30 -1.50 0.95
N ASP A 108 -8.76 -2.59 1.51
CA ASP A 108 -8.09 -3.67 0.79
C ASP A 108 -6.89 -3.17 -0.05
N GLN A 109 -6.35 -1.99 0.27
CA GLN A 109 -5.26 -1.40 -0.47
C GLN A 109 -3.94 -1.92 0.06
N THR A 110 -3.07 -2.34 -0.85
CA THR A 110 -1.65 -2.58 -0.54
C THR A 110 -0.87 -1.25 -0.54
N PRO A 111 0.36 -1.20 0.00
CA PRO A 111 1.18 0.01 -0.06
C PRO A 111 1.40 0.52 -1.49
N LEU A 112 1.41 -0.39 -2.48
CA LEU A 112 1.50 -0.03 -3.90
C LEU A 112 0.29 0.79 -4.39
N HIS A 113 -0.92 0.50 -3.91
CA HIS A 113 -2.11 1.30 -4.24
C HIS A 113 -1.97 2.72 -3.69
N VAL A 114 -1.49 2.86 -2.45
CA VAL A 114 -1.27 4.16 -1.80
C VAL A 114 -0.18 4.96 -2.51
N ALA A 115 0.95 4.34 -2.84
CA ALA A 115 2.04 4.97 -3.59
C ALA A 115 1.56 5.50 -4.95
N VAL A 116 0.74 4.71 -5.67
CA VAL A 116 0.21 5.12 -6.98
C VAL A 116 -0.83 6.25 -6.86
N LYS A 117 -1.68 6.25 -5.82
CA LYS A 117 -2.57 7.38 -5.52
C LYS A 117 -1.81 8.69 -5.27
N ARG A 118 -0.57 8.61 -4.78
CA ARG A 118 0.31 9.76 -4.50
C ARG A 118 1.26 10.12 -5.65
N ALA A 119 1.37 9.28 -6.68
CA ALA A 119 2.19 9.56 -7.88
C ALA A 119 1.83 10.86 -8.60
N SER A 120 0.62 11.37 -8.40
CA SER A 120 0.17 12.68 -8.89
C SER A 120 0.83 13.87 -8.15
N VAL A 121 1.33 13.67 -6.93
CA VAL A 121 1.82 14.74 -6.05
C VAL A 121 3.35 14.80 -5.98
N GLY A 122 4.04 13.77 -6.45
CA GLY A 122 5.51 13.74 -6.39
C GLY A 122 6.13 12.34 -6.33
N THR A 123 5.33 11.30 -6.05
CA THR A 123 5.90 9.97 -5.81
C THR A 123 6.67 9.45 -7.02
N SER A 124 7.95 9.20 -6.78
CA SER A 124 8.90 8.77 -7.80
C SER A 124 8.52 7.40 -8.35
N PRO A 125 8.57 7.19 -9.68
CA PRO A 125 8.48 5.86 -10.28
C PRO A 125 9.48 4.85 -9.69
N ALA A 126 10.56 5.32 -9.07
CA ALA A 126 11.51 4.48 -8.36
C ALA A 126 10.90 3.81 -7.12
N CYS A 127 10.02 4.49 -6.39
CA CYS A 127 9.30 3.94 -5.23
C CYS A 127 8.39 2.79 -5.67
N ILE A 128 7.62 3.00 -6.75
CA ILE A 128 6.78 1.96 -7.35
C ILE A 128 7.61 0.75 -7.77
N ARG A 129 8.79 0.95 -8.37
CA ARG A 129 9.70 -0.15 -8.73
C ARG A 129 10.21 -0.91 -7.50
N ALA A 130 10.56 -0.21 -6.42
CA ALA A 130 11.03 -0.83 -5.18
C ALA A 130 9.94 -1.70 -4.55
N LEU A 131 8.71 -1.20 -4.46
CA LEU A 131 7.56 -1.96 -3.97
C LEU A 131 7.27 -3.20 -4.84
N LEU A 132 7.31 -3.03 -6.16
CA LEU A 132 7.12 -4.14 -7.10
C LEU A 132 8.24 -5.18 -7.02
N SER A 133 9.48 -4.78 -6.72
CA SER A 133 10.57 -5.73 -6.55
C SER A 133 10.43 -6.60 -5.30
N GLN A 134 9.82 -6.06 -4.24
CA GLN A 134 9.55 -6.83 -3.02
C GLN A 134 8.33 -7.72 -3.17
N TYR A 135 7.24 -7.19 -3.73
CA TYR A 135 6.00 -7.94 -3.87
C TYR A 135 5.33 -7.70 -5.25
N PRO A 136 5.76 -8.42 -6.31
CA PRO A 136 5.26 -8.24 -7.67
C PRO A 136 3.76 -8.50 -7.83
N ALA A 137 3.21 -9.42 -7.03
CA ALA A 137 1.80 -9.79 -7.10
C ALA A 137 0.87 -8.63 -6.73
N ALA A 138 1.35 -7.64 -5.96
CA ALA A 138 0.60 -6.43 -5.62
C ALA A 138 0.07 -5.68 -6.84
N ALA A 139 0.76 -5.77 -7.99
CA ALA A 139 0.36 -5.08 -9.22
C ALA A 139 -0.98 -5.57 -9.78
N CYS A 140 -1.36 -6.81 -9.47
CA CYS A 140 -2.59 -7.46 -9.93
C CYS A 140 -3.64 -7.57 -8.81
N MET A 141 -3.31 -7.19 -7.57
CA MET A 141 -4.28 -7.19 -6.48
C MET A 141 -5.28 -6.06 -6.68
N GLN A 142 -6.52 -6.34 -6.34
CA GLN A 142 -7.61 -5.38 -6.38
C GLN A 142 -7.87 -4.87 -4.96
N ASP A 143 -8.12 -3.56 -4.86
CA ASP A 143 -8.66 -2.96 -3.65
C ASP A 143 -10.17 -3.26 -3.50
N ARG A 144 -10.78 -2.65 -2.48
CA ARG A 144 -12.19 -2.86 -2.14
C ARG A 144 -13.17 -2.50 -3.26
N ASN A 145 -12.78 -1.66 -4.21
CA ASN A 145 -13.62 -1.28 -5.35
C ASN A 145 -13.30 -2.11 -6.60
N GLY A 146 -12.54 -3.20 -6.45
CA GLY A 146 -12.03 -3.97 -7.59
C GLY A 146 -10.89 -3.26 -8.33
N MET A 147 -10.33 -2.17 -7.81
CA MET A 147 -9.36 -1.37 -8.56
C MET A 147 -7.95 -1.93 -8.38
N THR A 148 -7.26 -2.20 -9.48
CA THR A 148 -5.82 -2.48 -9.45
C THR A 148 -5.01 -1.19 -9.32
N PRO A 149 -3.73 -1.23 -8.90
CA PRO A 149 -2.87 -0.05 -8.90
C PRO A 149 -2.79 0.61 -10.28
N LEU A 150 -2.79 -0.18 -11.36
CA LEU A 150 -2.75 0.36 -12.72
C LEU A 150 -4.02 1.15 -13.08
N MET A 151 -5.20 0.68 -12.67
CA MET A 151 -6.45 1.42 -12.87
C MET A 151 -6.46 2.72 -12.06
N LEU A 152 -5.99 2.70 -10.81
CA LEU A 152 -5.85 3.89 -9.99
C LEU A 152 -4.90 4.91 -10.65
N ALA A 153 -3.78 4.46 -11.21
CA ALA A 153 -2.88 5.33 -11.98
C ALA A 153 -3.64 6.03 -13.11
N CYS A 154 -4.42 5.27 -13.89
CA CYS A 154 -5.19 5.83 -15.01
C CYS A 154 -6.29 6.82 -14.55
N GLY A 155 -6.92 6.57 -13.40
CA GLY A 155 -7.97 7.41 -12.83
C GLY A 155 -7.50 8.75 -12.23
N ASN A 156 -6.24 8.85 -11.80
CA ASN A 156 -5.72 10.02 -11.07
C ASN A 156 -5.62 11.30 -11.91
N MET A 157 -5.68 11.21 -13.25
CA MET A 157 -5.53 12.39 -14.13
C MET A 157 -6.65 13.41 -13.98
N ARG A 158 -7.88 12.97 -13.70
CA ARG A 158 -9.06 13.86 -13.64
C ARG A 158 -9.00 14.91 -12.53
N ARG A 159 -8.15 14.75 -11.52
CA ARG A 159 -8.03 15.75 -10.43
C ARG A 159 -7.31 17.02 -10.85
N VAL A 160 -6.57 17.03 -11.96
CA VAL A 160 -5.67 18.14 -12.32
C VAL A 160 -6.33 19.18 -13.23
N GLU A 161 -7.44 18.84 -13.89
CA GLU A 161 -8.01 19.69 -14.95
C GLU A 161 -8.74 20.94 -14.43
N PHE A 162 -9.03 21.03 -13.13
CA PHE A 162 -9.82 22.15 -12.57
C PHE A 162 -8.99 23.30 -11.95
N SER A 163 -7.67 23.14 -11.79
CA SER A 163 -6.80 24.23 -11.33
C SER A 163 -6.01 24.77 -12.52
N GLY A 164 -6.21 26.03 -12.92
CA GLY A 164 -5.62 26.71 -14.08
C GLY A 164 -4.09 26.85 -14.08
N TRP A 165 -3.35 25.76 -13.91
CA TRP A 165 -1.89 25.69 -13.86
C TRP A 165 -1.33 25.25 -15.21
N SER A 166 -1.05 26.21 -16.09
CA SER A 166 -0.57 25.93 -17.45
C SER A 166 0.93 25.64 -17.55
N ARG A 167 1.72 25.85 -16.48
CA ARG A 167 3.20 25.79 -16.57
C ARG A 167 3.87 24.50 -16.05
N GLN A 168 3.20 23.68 -15.23
CA GLN A 168 3.74 22.40 -14.70
C GLN A 168 3.07 21.14 -15.28
N ARG A 169 2.12 21.31 -16.20
CA ARG A 169 1.33 20.21 -16.79
C ARG A 169 2.18 19.12 -17.45
N SER A 170 3.36 19.46 -18.00
CA SER A 170 4.26 18.50 -18.66
C SER A 170 4.91 17.50 -17.69
N SER A 171 5.50 17.98 -16.58
CA SER A 171 6.25 17.11 -15.66
C SER A 171 5.34 16.11 -14.93
N TYR A 172 4.12 16.54 -14.61
CA TYR A 172 3.09 15.67 -14.06
C TYR A 172 2.70 14.55 -15.03
N THR A 173 2.41 14.90 -16.29
CA THR A 173 2.02 13.92 -17.30
C THR A 173 3.16 12.93 -17.57
N ASP A 174 4.40 13.37 -17.49
CA ASP A 174 5.57 12.51 -17.67
C ASP A 174 5.72 11.50 -16.53
N SER A 175 5.53 11.93 -15.28
CA SER A 175 5.56 11.03 -14.11
C SER A 175 4.42 10.01 -14.14
N LEU A 176 3.22 10.45 -14.53
CA LEU A 176 2.06 9.58 -14.67
C LEU A 176 2.28 8.53 -15.76
N VAL A 177 2.72 8.95 -16.95
CA VAL A 177 3.03 8.04 -18.06
C VAL A 177 4.16 7.09 -17.66
N ALA A 178 5.16 7.56 -16.92
CA ALA A 178 6.21 6.70 -16.38
C ALA A 178 5.64 5.65 -15.41
N THR A 179 4.74 6.03 -14.51
CA THR A 179 4.06 5.12 -13.57
C THR A 179 3.24 4.07 -14.30
N ILE A 180 2.39 4.49 -15.24
CA ILE A 180 1.61 3.60 -16.11
C ILE A 180 2.55 2.64 -16.84
N ARG A 181 3.65 3.14 -17.38
CA ARG A 181 4.66 2.33 -18.07
C ARG A 181 5.32 1.30 -17.15
N VAL A 182 5.70 1.67 -15.92
CA VAL A 182 6.27 0.72 -14.96
C VAL A 182 5.27 -0.39 -14.66
N LEU A 183 4.03 -0.04 -14.31
CA LEU A 183 3.01 -1.00 -13.92
C LEU A 183 2.60 -1.90 -15.10
N ALA A 184 2.33 -1.33 -16.27
CA ALA A 184 1.91 -2.06 -17.46
C ALA A 184 2.97 -3.05 -17.96
N LEU A 185 4.26 -2.69 -17.87
CA LEU A 185 5.35 -3.57 -18.30
C LEU A 185 5.74 -4.59 -17.23
N SER A 186 5.66 -4.24 -15.94
CA SER A 186 6.01 -5.17 -14.85
C SER A 186 4.92 -6.21 -14.62
N ALA A 187 3.65 -5.84 -14.80
CA ALA A 187 2.52 -6.73 -14.65
C ALA A 187 1.51 -6.56 -15.81
N PRO A 188 1.82 -7.07 -17.02
CA PRO A 188 0.93 -6.96 -18.18
C PRO A 188 -0.47 -7.52 -17.94
N ARG A 189 -0.58 -8.55 -17.09
CA ARG A 189 -1.86 -9.17 -16.74
C ARG A 189 -2.83 -8.21 -16.05
N ALA A 190 -2.32 -7.20 -15.31
CA ALA A 190 -3.17 -6.22 -14.63
C ALA A 190 -4.02 -5.38 -15.59
N ILE A 191 -3.62 -5.28 -16.87
CA ILE A 191 -4.31 -4.47 -17.89
C ILE A 191 -5.70 -5.03 -18.23
N VAL A 192 -5.88 -6.34 -18.13
CA VAL A 192 -7.13 -7.03 -18.50
C VAL A 192 -7.99 -7.41 -17.29
N ILE A 193 -7.55 -7.07 -16.08
CA ILE A 193 -8.40 -7.20 -14.89
C ILE A 193 -9.51 -6.16 -15.01
N GLU A 194 -10.71 -6.51 -14.54
CA GLU A 194 -11.89 -5.64 -14.52
C GLU A 194 -12.20 -5.27 -13.08
N ASP A 195 -12.56 -4.01 -12.85
CA ASP A 195 -13.09 -3.54 -11.56
C ASP A 195 -14.54 -4.00 -11.32
N GLU A 196 -15.14 -3.58 -10.22
CA GLU A 196 -16.54 -3.92 -9.89
C GLU A 196 -17.56 -3.41 -10.94
N ASN A 197 -17.19 -2.45 -11.76
CA ASN A 197 -18.00 -1.89 -12.83
C ASN A 197 -17.74 -2.58 -14.18
N GLY A 198 -16.92 -3.63 -14.22
CA GLY A 198 -16.52 -4.33 -15.44
C GLY A 198 -15.50 -3.55 -16.27
N ARG A 199 -14.81 -2.56 -15.67
CA ARG A 199 -13.91 -1.66 -16.40
C ARG A 199 -12.45 -2.08 -16.27
N THR A 200 -11.76 -2.07 -17.39
CA THR A 200 -10.32 -2.34 -17.44
C THR A 200 -9.48 -1.06 -17.29
N ALA A 201 -8.16 -1.21 -17.10
CA ALA A 201 -7.24 -0.07 -17.05
C ALA A 201 -7.31 0.82 -18.32
N VAL A 202 -7.57 0.22 -19.49
CA VAL A 202 -7.71 0.94 -20.76
C VAL A 202 -8.92 1.87 -20.75
N GLU A 203 -10.04 1.41 -20.18
CA GLU A 203 -11.27 2.20 -20.11
C GLU A 203 -11.15 3.32 -19.09
N HIS A 204 -10.52 3.06 -17.94
CA HIS A 204 -10.16 4.12 -16.98
C HIS A 204 -9.29 5.19 -17.63
N ALA A 205 -8.30 4.79 -18.44
CA ALA A 205 -7.46 5.72 -19.17
C ALA A 205 -8.24 6.56 -20.19
N LEU A 206 -9.21 5.94 -20.89
CA LEU A 206 -10.10 6.62 -21.83
C LEU A 206 -10.97 7.67 -21.13
N PHE A 207 -11.65 7.30 -20.05
CA PHE A 207 -12.53 8.23 -19.32
C PHE A 207 -11.76 9.37 -18.65
N SER A 208 -10.51 9.12 -18.26
CA SER A 208 -9.69 10.07 -17.50
C SER A 208 -8.83 10.97 -18.37
N GLY A 209 -8.79 10.75 -19.69
CA GLY A 209 -8.03 11.56 -20.62
C GLY A 209 -6.51 11.40 -20.51
N VAL A 210 -6.04 10.20 -20.13
CA VAL A 210 -4.59 9.87 -20.04
C VAL A 210 -3.87 10.27 -21.34
N PRO A 211 -2.63 10.81 -21.28
CA PRO A 211 -1.92 11.22 -22.48
C PRO A 211 -1.83 10.08 -23.49
N GLU A 212 -1.86 10.42 -24.78
CA GLU A 212 -1.87 9.46 -25.89
C GLU A 212 -0.75 8.41 -25.76
N SER A 213 0.45 8.82 -25.32
CA SER A 213 1.58 7.92 -25.10
C SER A 213 1.28 6.81 -24.09
N GLY A 214 0.64 7.15 -22.95
CA GLY A 214 0.23 6.18 -21.94
C GLY A 214 -0.92 5.30 -22.43
N PHE A 215 -1.89 5.88 -23.14
CA PHE A 215 -3.04 5.15 -23.68
C PHE A 215 -2.63 4.13 -24.76
N LEU A 216 -1.80 4.55 -25.73
CA LEU A 216 -1.29 3.66 -26.78
C LEU A 216 -0.43 2.52 -26.20
N LEU A 217 0.34 2.80 -25.14
CA LEU A 217 1.07 1.77 -24.43
C LEU A 217 0.13 0.72 -23.84
N LEU A 218 -0.91 1.15 -23.12
CA LEU A 218 -1.91 0.25 -22.54
C LEU A 218 -2.60 -0.60 -23.62
N GLN A 219 -2.99 0.01 -24.74
CA GLN A 219 -3.58 -0.72 -25.86
C GLN A 219 -2.63 -1.75 -26.46
N ARG A 220 -1.36 -1.39 -26.66
CA ARG A 220 -0.34 -2.30 -27.21
C ARG A 220 -0.14 -3.51 -26.30
N VAL A 221 0.12 -3.27 -25.00
CA VAL A 221 0.36 -4.36 -24.05
C VAL A 221 -0.90 -5.22 -23.87
N SER A 222 -2.10 -4.61 -23.86
CA SER A 222 -3.37 -5.35 -23.83
C SER A 222 -3.53 -6.31 -25.01
N ARG A 223 -3.12 -5.90 -26.21
CA ARG A 223 -3.15 -6.76 -27.40
C ARG A 223 -2.19 -7.94 -27.25
N ASP A 224 -0.98 -7.69 -26.78
CA ASP A 224 0.05 -8.72 -26.60
C ASP A 224 -0.38 -9.77 -25.56
N VAL A 225 -0.99 -9.34 -24.45
CA VAL A 225 -1.51 -10.22 -23.42
C VAL A 225 -2.62 -11.12 -23.97
N ARG A 226 -3.56 -10.55 -24.73
CA ARG A 226 -4.67 -11.31 -25.35
C ARG A 226 -4.17 -12.29 -26.41
N SER A 227 -3.21 -11.86 -27.25
CA SER A 227 -2.61 -12.72 -28.28
C SER A 227 -1.93 -13.96 -27.67
N LYS A 228 -1.13 -13.78 -26.61
CA LYS A 228 -0.50 -14.90 -25.89
C LYS A 228 -1.51 -15.83 -25.24
N ALA A 229 -2.59 -15.29 -24.68
CA ALA A 229 -3.65 -16.10 -24.09
C ALA A 229 -4.32 -17.01 -25.13
N TRP A 230 -4.57 -16.51 -26.35
CA TRP A 230 -5.13 -17.31 -27.44
C TRP A 230 -4.17 -18.39 -27.93
N GLN A 231 -2.89 -18.07 -28.11
CA GLN A 231 -1.88 -19.05 -28.53
C GLN A 231 -1.76 -20.20 -27.54
N ASN A 232 -1.77 -19.91 -26.23
CA ASN A 232 -1.70 -20.93 -25.19
C ASN A 232 -2.94 -21.83 -25.18
N LYS A 233 -4.13 -21.25 -25.40
CA LYS A 233 -5.38 -22.03 -25.48
C LYS A 233 -5.36 -23.01 -26.66
N ALA A 234 -4.99 -22.53 -27.86
CA ALA A 234 -4.91 -23.36 -29.05
C ALA A 234 -3.85 -24.48 -28.93
N GLY A 235 -2.70 -24.18 -28.31
CA GLY A 235 -1.65 -25.18 -28.08
C GLY A 235 -2.04 -26.26 -27.05
N ASN A 236 -2.87 -25.92 -26.06
CA ASN A 236 -3.37 -26.89 -25.09
C ASN A 236 -4.46 -27.79 -25.68
N GLU A 237 -5.34 -27.23 -26.52
CA GLU A 237 -6.35 -28.00 -27.25
C GLU A 237 -5.71 -29.01 -28.20
N ALA A 238 -4.67 -28.61 -28.95
CA ALA A 238 -3.93 -29.49 -29.85
C ALA A 238 -3.09 -30.59 -29.16
N ARG A 239 -2.93 -30.55 -27.83
CA ARG A 239 -2.18 -31.56 -27.05
C ARG A 239 -3.08 -32.59 -26.38
N LEU A 240 -4.38 -32.36 -26.40
CA LEU A 240 -5.42 -33.23 -25.84
C LEU A 240 -6.09 -34.10 -26.93
N GLU A 241 -5.76 -33.87 -28.20
CA GLU A 241 -6.14 -34.67 -29.37
C GLU A 241 -5.00 -35.62 -29.79
#